data_AF-A0AAE4UYX9-F1
#
_entry.id   AF-A0AAE4UYX9-F1
#
_cell.length_a   1.000
_cell.length_b   1.000
_cell.length_c   1.000
_cell.angle_alpha   90.00
_cell.angle_beta   90.00
_cell.angle_gamma   90.00
#
_symmetry.space_group_name_H-M   'P 1'
#
loop_
_entity.id
_entity.type
_entity.pdbx_description
1 polymer ?
#
loop_
_entity_poly.entity_id
_entity_poly.type
_entity_poly.pdbx_seq_one_letter_code
_entity_poly.pdbx_strand_id
1 'polypeptide(L)'
;MTTSGSRAEPAEFRAAVDAMNSAQVRADIELGPIRPPQRLAPFSYAVGAEVVHEDTGVVAEQSEGDAFGRLILLYDPEGDEAWNGTMRLVAYIQADLDAAVAADPLLPEVAWSWLVDALESR
;
A
#
# COMPACT_ATOMS: atom_id res chain seq x y z
N MET A 1 38.83 -0.43 15.43
CA MET A 1 37.89 -1.55 15.22
C MET A 1 36.54 -1.09 15.78
N THR A 2 35.77 -0.35 14.99
CA THR A 2 34.45 0.18 15.38
C THR A 2 33.40 -0.69 14.72
N THR A 3 32.69 -1.45 15.56
CA THR A 3 31.64 -2.38 15.17
C THR A 3 30.45 -1.59 14.64
N SER A 4 30.19 -1.67 13.33
CA SER A 4 28.93 -1.23 12.73
C SER A 4 27.81 -2.13 13.26
N GLY A 5 27.07 -1.67 14.25
CA GLY A 5 25.89 -2.37 14.74
C GLY A 5 24.84 -2.38 13.64
N SER A 6 24.57 -3.53 13.03
CA SER A 6 23.29 -3.74 12.36
C SER A 6 22.20 -3.55 13.42
N ARG A 7 21.46 -2.44 13.35
CA ARG A 7 20.28 -2.24 14.20
C ARG A 7 19.31 -3.35 13.81
N ALA A 8 19.24 -4.40 14.63
CA ALA A 8 18.25 -5.45 14.43
C ALA A 8 16.88 -4.80 14.32
N GLU A 9 16.08 -5.21 13.34
CA GLU A 9 14.79 -4.59 13.09
C GLU A 9 13.92 -4.60 14.37
N PRO A 10 13.15 -3.54 14.65
CA PRO A 10 12.23 -3.50 15.77
C PRO A 10 11.18 -4.60 15.65
N ALA A 11 10.76 -5.18 16.79
CA ALA A 11 9.77 -6.26 16.79
C ALA A 11 8.41 -5.81 16.21
N GLU A 12 7.98 -4.59 16.53
CA GLU A 12 6.76 -3.99 15.98
C GLU A 12 6.82 -3.80 14.48
N PHE A 13 7.97 -3.36 13.95
CA PHE A 13 8.18 -3.23 12.51
C PHE A 13 8.09 -4.59 11.82
N ARG A 14 8.78 -5.62 12.33
CA ARG A 14 8.67 -6.97 11.78
C ARG A 14 7.25 -7.52 11.81
N ALA A 15 6.55 -7.34 12.93
CA ALA A 15 5.16 -7.78 13.06
C ALA A 15 4.24 -7.13 12.02
N ALA A 16 4.43 -5.84 11.74
CA ALA A 16 3.68 -5.14 10.71
C ALA A 16 4.05 -5.61 9.28
N VAL A 17 5.33 -5.85 9.00
CA VAL A 17 5.78 -6.43 7.73
C VAL A 17 5.20 -7.83 7.51
N ASP A 18 5.22 -8.68 8.53
CA ASP A 18 4.65 -10.03 8.48
C ASP A 18 3.12 -9.98 8.27
N ALA A 19 2.43 -9.03 8.91
CA ALA A 19 1.00 -8.81 8.70
C ALA A 19 0.69 -8.36 7.26
N MET A 20 1.50 -7.47 6.68
CA MET A 20 1.35 -7.06 5.28
C MET A 20 1.57 -8.23 4.31
N ASN A 21 2.55 -9.09 4.58
CA ASN A 21 2.88 -10.23 3.71
C ASN A 21 1.89 -11.40 3.83
N SER A 22 1.16 -11.51 4.94
CA SER A 22 0.16 -12.55 5.17
C SER A 22 -1.27 -12.14 4.79
N ALA A 23 -1.44 -10.93 4.24
CA ALA A 23 -2.73 -10.42 3.83
C ALA A 23 -3.37 -11.29 2.74
N GLN A 24 -4.61 -11.72 2.98
CA GLN A 24 -5.44 -12.37 1.97
C GLN A 24 -6.04 -11.29 1.06
N VAL A 25 -5.75 -11.38 -0.24
CA VAL A 25 -6.30 -10.49 -1.27
C VAL A 25 -7.19 -11.26 -2.23
N ARG A 26 -7.94 -10.52 -3.04
CA ARG A 26 -8.78 -11.06 -4.09
C ARG A 26 -7.91 -11.77 -5.14
N ALA A 27 -8.42 -12.81 -5.79
CA ALA A 27 -7.61 -13.71 -6.64
C ALA A 27 -7.01 -13.04 -7.88
N ASP A 28 -7.57 -11.91 -8.28
CA ASP A 28 -7.14 -11.06 -9.39
C ASP A 28 -6.17 -9.94 -8.95
N ILE A 29 -5.73 -9.91 -7.68
CA ILE A 29 -4.73 -8.97 -7.20
C ILE A 29 -3.41 -9.71 -6.95
N GLU A 30 -2.37 -9.28 -7.63
CA GLU A 30 -0.99 -9.67 -7.32
C GLU A 30 -0.36 -8.68 -6.34
N LEU A 31 0.27 -9.21 -5.30
CA LEU A 31 1.06 -8.45 -4.33
C LEU A 31 2.54 -8.78 -4.47
N GLY A 32 3.39 -7.77 -4.40
CA GLY A 32 4.84 -7.96 -4.43
C GLY A 32 5.61 -6.89 -3.64
N PRO A 33 6.77 -7.23 -3.05
CA PRO A 33 7.60 -6.24 -2.39
C PRO A 33 8.15 -5.24 -3.42
N ILE A 34 8.09 -3.96 -3.09
CA ILE A 34 8.65 -2.88 -3.92
C ILE A 34 9.68 -2.08 -3.11
N ARG A 35 10.49 -1.29 -3.81
CA ARG A 35 11.45 -0.41 -3.13
C ARG A 35 10.70 0.70 -2.37
N PRO A 36 10.83 0.79 -1.03
CA PRO A 36 10.20 1.87 -0.29
C PRO A 36 10.90 3.21 -0.58
N PRO A 37 10.17 4.33 -0.41
CA PRO A 37 10.78 5.66 -0.46
C PRO A 37 11.91 5.75 0.57
N GLN A 38 13.04 6.31 0.15
CA GLN A 38 14.24 6.41 0.96
C GLN A 38 14.22 7.66 1.83
N ARG A 39 14.92 7.62 2.97
CA ARG A 39 15.19 8.77 3.85
C ARG A 39 13.96 9.38 4.54
N LEU A 40 12.81 8.70 4.54
CA LEU A 40 11.63 9.13 5.30
C LEU A 40 11.61 8.58 6.73
N ALA A 41 12.19 7.41 6.97
CA ALA A 41 12.22 6.75 8.28
C ALA A 41 13.48 5.88 8.41
N PRO A 42 13.95 5.55 9.64
CA PRO A 42 15.02 4.59 9.86
C PRO A 42 14.68 3.19 9.34
N PHE A 43 13.41 2.78 9.43
CA PHE A 43 12.90 1.51 8.92
C PHE A 43 11.73 1.78 7.99
N SER A 44 11.73 1.12 6.82
CA SER A 44 10.65 1.27 5.85
C SER A 44 10.43 -0.03 5.07
N TYR A 45 9.19 -0.30 4.71
CA TYR A 45 8.78 -1.43 3.88
C TYR A 45 7.70 -0.98 2.92
N ALA A 46 7.59 -1.60 1.75
CA ALA A 46 6.55 -1.28 0.80
C ALA A 46 6.12 -2.51 0.01
N VAL A 47 4.81 -2.63 -0.19
CA VAL A 47 4.17 -3.64 -1.04
C VAL A 47 3.46 -2.92 -2.17
N GLY A 48 3.71 -3.37 -3.40
CA GLY A 48 2.91 -3.04 -4.57
C GLY A 48 1.75 -4.01 -4.72
N ALA A 49 0.64 -3.51 -5.25
CA ALA A 49 -0.53 -4.26 -5.62
C ALA A 49 -0.91 -3.93 -7.06
N GLU A 50 -1.25 -4.93 -7.86
CA GLU A 50 -1.66 -4.75 -9.25
C GLU A 50 -2.83 -5.69 -9.55
N VAL A 51 -3.82 -5.20 -10.31
CA VAL A 51 -4.94 -6.04 -10.77
C VAL A 51 -4.53 -6.75 -12.05
N VAL A 52 -4.49 -8.08 -12.00
CA VAL A 52 -4.22 -8.92 -13.16
C VAL A 52 -5.51 -9.11 -13.93
N HIS A 53 -5.47 -8.81 -15.23
CA HIS A 53 -6.55 -9.17 -16.14
C HIS A 53 -6.37 -10.62 -16.59
N GLU A 54 -7.41 -11.43 -16.46
CA GLU A 54 -7.42 -12.70 -17.19
C GLU A 54 -7.30 -12.40 -18.68
N ASP A 55 -6.34 -13.04 -19.34
CA ASP A 55 -6.07 -12.96 -20.77
C ASP A 55 -7.31 -13.50 -21.49
N THR A 56 -8.34 -12.67 -21.65
CA THR A 56 -9.50 -13.02 -22.47
C THR A 56 -8.94 -13.22 -23.85
N GLY A 57 -8.96 -14.44 -24.39
CA GLY A 57 -8.30 -14.84 -25.67
C GLY A 57 -8.75 -14.10 -26.95
N VAL A 58 -9.33 -12.91 -26.80
CA VAL A 58 -9.57 -11.89 -27.80
C VAL A 58 -8.55 -10.79 -27.56
N VAL A 59 -7.69 -10.52 -28.56
CA VAL A 59 -6.79 -9.36 -28.52
C VAL A 59 -7.66 -8.10 -28.49
N ALA A 60 -7.74 -7.45 -27.32
CA ALA A 60 -8.40 -6.16 -27.20
C ALA A 60 -7.59 -5.10 -27.97
N GLU A 61 -8.25 -4.30 -28.80
CA GLU A 61 -7.59 -3.22 -29.57
C GLU A 61 -7.11 -2.08 -28.65
N GLN A 62 -7.53 -2.07 -27.39
CA GLN A 62 -7.14 -1.14 -26.32
C GLN A 62 -6.97 -1.92 -25.00
N SER A 63 -5.93 -1.62 -24.23
CA SER A 63 -5.74 -2.14 -22.86
C SER A 63 -6.55 -1.28 -21.89
N GLU A 64 -7.46 -1.87 -21.11
CA GLU A 64 -8.52 -1.16 -20.37
C GLU A 64 -8.30 -0.99 -18.85
N GLY A 65 -7.14 -1.30 -18.27
CA GLY A 65 -6.91 -0.76 -16.92
C GLY A 65 -5.82 -1.39 -16.09
N ASP A 66 -4.70 -0.71 -15.94
CA ASP A 66 -3.72 -1.13 -14.95
C ASP A 66 -4.02 -0.39 -13.63
N ALA A 67 -5.00 -0.92 -12.88
CA ALA A 67 -5.23 -0.48 -11.53
C ALA A 67 -4.08 -0.98 -10.65
N PHE A 68 -3.28 -0.05 -10.14
CA PHE A 68 -2.15 -0.37 -9.28
C PHE A 68 -2.19 0.44 -8.00
N GLY A 69 -1.64 -0.14 -6.95
CA GLY A 69 -1.51 0.48 -5.65
C GLY A 69 -0.16 0.19 -5.03
N ARG A 70 0.16 0.97 -4.01
CA ARG A 70 1.28 0.70 -3.11
C ARG A 70 0.89 1.05 -1.69
N LEU A 71 1.29 0.19 -0.78
CA LEU A 71 1.19 0.41 0.66
C LEU A 71 2.59 0.51 1.22
N ILE A 72 2.90 1.65 1.83
CA ILE A 72 4.21 1.96 2.39
C ILE A 72 4.08 2.03 3.91
N LEU A 73 4.92 1.27 4.59
CA LEU A 73 5.12 1.30 6.02
C LEU A 73 6.38 2.10 6.35
N LEU A 74 6.24 3.11 7.19
CA LEU A 74 7.34 3.88 7.78
C LEU A 74 7.35 3.62 9.28
N TYR A 75 8.53 3.38 9.84
CA TYR A 75 8.69 3.15 11.27
C TYR A 75 9.91 3.86 11.84
N ASP A 76 9.69 4.65 12.88
CA ASP A 76 10.70 5.24 13.73
C ASP A 76 10.46 4.81 15.19
N PRO A 77 11.35 4.01 15.81
CA PRO A 77 11.21 3.61 17.20
C PRO A 77 11.25 4.79 18.18
N GLU A 78 11.82 5.92 17.80
CA GLU A 78 11.88 7.14 18.62
C GLU A 78 10.65 8.04 18.41
N GLY A 79 9.82 7.72 17.41
CA GLY A 79 8.65 8.49 17.01
C GLY A 79 8.99 9.65 16.08
N ASP A 80 8.00 10.06 15.28
CA ASP A 80 8.10 11.24 14.40
C ASP A 80 6.92 12.18 14.68
N GLU A 81 7.22 13.45 14.94
CA GLU A 81 6.23 14.49 15.22
C GLU A 81 5.27 14.72 14.04
N ALA A 82 5.74 14.60 12.79
CA ALA A 82 4.91 14.77 11.61
C ALA A 82 3.84 13.66 11.47
N TRP A 83 4.02 12.54 12.18
CA TRP A 83 3.13 11.38 12.09
C TRP A 83 2.35 11.15 13.39
N ASN A 84 2.70 11.85 14.48
CA ASN A 84 2.12 11.69 15.81
C ASN A 84 2.23 10.25 16.35
N GLY A 85 3.37 9.57 16.10
CA GLY A 85 3.58 8.21 16.55
C GLY A 85 4.85 7.58 16.00
N THR A 86 5.01 6.28 16.24
CA THR A 86 6.17 5.49 15.80
C THR A 86 5.97 4.86 14.41
N MET A 87 4.73 4.77 13.94
CA MET A 87 4.38 4.08 12.71
C MET A 87 3.47 4.93 11.84
N ARG A 88 3.75 4.94 10.54
CA ARG A 88 2.90 5.57 9.53
C ARG A 88 2.69 4.65 8.35
N LEU A 89 1.43 4.48 7.96
CA LEU A 89 1.03 3.83 6.73
C LEU A 89 0.67 4.88 5.68
N VAL A 90 1.16 4.70 4.46
CA VAL A 90 0.83 5.54 3.31
C VAL A 90 0.35 4.63 2.19
N ALA A 91 -0.92 4.76 1.83
CA ALA A 91 -1.51 4.10 0.69
C ALA A 91 -1.54 5.06 -0.51
N TYR A 92 -1.19 4.56 -1.67
CA TYR A 92 -1.38 5.22 -2.96
C TYR A 92 -2.06 4.24 -3.89
N ILE A 93 -3.10 4.70 -4.57
CA ILE A 93 -3.90 3.88 -5.49
C ILE A 93 -4.11 4.72 -6.74
N GLN A 94 -3.93 4.08 -7.89
CA GLN A 94 -4.24 4.62 -9.19
C GLN A 94 -5.12 3.60 -9.92
N ALA A 95 -6.18 4.08 -10.56
CA ALA A 95 -7.04 3.30 -11.41
C ALA A 95 -7.62 4.21 -12.49
N ASP A 96 -7.89 3.62 -13.65
CA ASP A 96 -8.64 4.32 -14.69
C ASP A 96 -10.12 4.40 -14.29
N LEU A 97 -10.72 5.56 -14.58
CA LEU A 97 -12.07 5.88 -14.15
C LEU A 97 -12.83 6.60 -15.25
N ASP A 98 -14.10 6.23 -15.43
CA ASP A 98 -15.00 6.93 -16.34
C ASP A 98 -15.13 8.41 -15.98
N ALA A 99 -15.16 9.28 -17.00
CA ALA A 99 -15.24 10.73 -16.82
C ALA A 99 -16.47 11.17 -16.00
N ALA A 100 -17.60 10.46 -16.14
CA ALA A 100 -18.80 10.75 -15.37
C ALA A 100 -18.62 10.45 -13.87
N VAL A 101 -17.89 9.38 -13.53
CA VAL A 101 -17.60 9.01 -12.13
C VAL A 101 -16.52 9.92 -11.56
N ALA A 102 -15.49 10.24 -12.35
CA ALA A 102 -14.44 11.18 -11.95
C ALA A 102 -14.94 12.61 -11.69
N ALA A 103 -16.05 13.00 -12.34
CA ALA A 103 -16.69 14.29 -12.14
C ALA A 103 -17.64 14.33 -10.93
N ASP A 104 -17.93 13.19 -10.28
CA ASP A 104 -18.78 13.14 -9.10
C ASP A 104 -18.07 13.79 -7.89
N PRO A 105 -18.61 14.90 -7.34
CA PRO A 105 -18.01 15.57 -6.18
C PRO A 105 -18.02 14.73 -4.90
N LEU A 106 -18.87 13.69 -4.81
CA LEU A 106 -18.97 12.82 -3.63
C LEU A 106 -18.00 11.64 -3.68
N LEU A 107 -17.36 11.38 -4.82
CA LEU A 107 -16.43 10.27 -4.99
C LEU A 107 -15.38 10.17 -3.87
N PRO A 108 -14.72 11.26 -3.41
CA PRO A 108 -13.73 11.15 -2.33
C PRO A 108 -14.34 10.72 -0.99
N GLU A 109 -15.54 11.18 -0.66
CA GLU A 109 -16.21 10.85 0.60
C GLU A 109 -16.64 9.39 0.62
N VAL A 110 -17.17 8.89 -0.50
CA VAL A 110 -17.57 7.49 -0.67
C VAL A 110 -16.37 6.56 -0.64
N ALA A 111 -15.28 6.90 -1.33
CA ALA A 111 -14.04 6.13 -1.29
C ALA A 111 -13.48 6.04 0.14
N TRP A 112 -13.55 7.14 0.90
CA TRP A 112 -13.14 7.16 2.30
C TRP A 112 -14.03 6.31 3.19
N SER A 113 -15.36 6.36 3.03
CA SER A 113 -16.27 5.54 3.84
C SER A 113 -16.02 4.05 3.64
N TRP A 114 -15.81 3.61 2.39
CA TRP A 114 -15.50 2.20 2.12
C TRP A 114 -14.18 1.75 2.77
N LEU A 115 -13.17 2.62 2.81
CA LEU A 115 -11.92 2.32 3.50
C LEU A 115 -12.15 2.14 5.01
N VAL A 116 -12.91 3.05 5.64
CA VAL A 116 -13.21 2.97 7.07
C VAL A 116 -14.03 1.73 7.38
N ASP A 117 -15.11 1.47 6.64
CA ASP A 117 -15.96 0.28 6.80
C ASP A 117 -15.15 -1.01 6.66
N ALA A 118 -14.22 -1.06 5.69
CA ALA A 118 -13.34 -2.21 5.48
C ALA A 118 -12.34 -2.42 6.63
N LEU A 119 -11.93 -1.35 7.33
CA LEU A 119 -11.06 -1.44 8.51
C LEU A 119 -11.84 -1.86 9.77
N GLU A 120 -13.11 -1.47 9.89
CA GLU A 120 -13.98 -1.82 11.02
C GLU A 120 -14.53 -3.25 10.93
N SER A 121 -14.66 -3.81 9.73
CA SER A 121 -15.26 -5.12 9.47
C SER A 121 -14.29 -6.31 9.54
N ARG A 122 -13.03 -6.11 9.96
CA ARG A 122 -12.00 -7.15 10.08
C ARG A 122 -11.93 -7.82 11.44
#